data_AF-S7TH97-F1
#
_entry.id   AF-S7TH97-F1
#
_cell.length_a   1.000
_cell.length_b   1.000
_cell.length_c   1.000
_cell.angle_alpha   90.00
_cell.angle_beta   90.00
_cell.angle_gamma   90.00
#
_symmetry.space_group_name_H-M   'P 1'
#
loop_
_entity.id
_entity.type
_entity.pdbx_description
1 polymer ?
#
loop_
_entity_poly.entity_id
_entity_poly.type
_entity_poly.pdbx_seq_one_letter_code
_entity_poly.pdbx_strand_id
1 'polypeptide(L)'
;MSGDLQHLIERIRNEGVKAAEAEAEEIVAAARSRAGAIVREAEDQARALLAKAEEDAKVFTERSRTTLVQAARDLLLSVSQGVENIMSELVAEAAREALDTDCVKRMLRNLTENCDLVEGKVDMSVLVSPEQEKELVHFFAELYKQRLAKGIELHASGDILRGFRIAYKNEAVFLDFTEEAVAEAMSSLLRPHLAEIVSHALTIREGVEKARRTIGFDAGEAAAKAADANASSESADKADQTGEDTA
;
A
#
# COMPACT_ATOMS: atom_id res chain seq x y z
N MET A 1 47.19 -93.29 -27.52
CA MET A 1 47.60 -92.17 -26.64
C MET A 1 46.71 -90.95 -26.87
N SER A 2 45.39 -91.15 -27.03
CA SER A 2 44.45 -90.07 -27.41
C SER A 2 43.48 -89.71 -26.27
N GLY A 3 43.17 -90.67 -25.38
CA GLY A 3 42.23 -90.47 -24.27
C GLY A 3 42.68 -89.44 -23.23
N ASP A 4 43.97 -89.40 -22.88
CA ASP A 4 44.48 -88.47 -21.86
C ASP A 4 44.47 -87.00 -22.33
N LEU A 5 44.68 -86.78 -23.63
CA LEU A 5 44.61 -85.46 -24.26
C LEU A 5 43.16 -84.95 -24.34
N GLN A 6 42.21 -85.82 -24.71
CA GLN A 6 40.79 -85.50 -24.68
C GLN A 6 40.32 -85.12 -23.27
N HIS A 7 40.72 -85.89 -22.26
CA HIS A 7 40.34 -85.65 -20.87
C HIS A 7 40.95 -84.35 -20.31
N LEU A 8 42.18 -83.99 -20.74
CA LEU A 8 42.80 -82.72 -20.35
C LEU A 8 42.09 -81.53 -20.99
N ILE A 9 41.69 -81.65 -22.27
CA ILE A 9 40.93 -80.62 -22.99
C ILE A 9 39.55 -80.40 -22.37
N GLU A 10 38.83 -81.48 -22.04
CA GLU A 10 37.53 -81.38 -21.36
C GLU A 10 37.67 -80.73 -19.99
N ARG A 11 38.73 -81.04 -19.26
CA ARG A 11 38.96 -80.46 -17.93
C ARG A 11 39.32 -78.98 -18.01
N ILE A 12 40.20 -78.58 -18.93
CA ILE A 12 40.53 -77.17 -19.19
C ILE A 12 39.28 -76.40 -19.64
N ARG A 13 38.46 -76.99 -20.52
CA ARG A 13 37.21 -76.38 -20.96
C ARG A 13 36.23 -76.19 -19.79
N ASN A 14 36.05 -77.21 -18.95
CA ASN A 14 35.15 -77.13 -17.81
C ASN A 14 35.65 -76.13 -16.74
N GLU A 15 36.96 -76.10 -16.46
CA GLU A 15 37.56 -75.13 -15.55
C GLU A 15 37.44 -73.70 -16.11
N GLY A 16 37.63 -73.51 -17.41
CA GLY A 16 37.44 -72.22 -18.09
C GLY A 16 35.99 -71.75 -18.10
N VAL A 17 35.02 -72.65 -18.36
CA VAL A 17 33.58 -72.32 -18.32
C VAL A 17 33.15 -71.95 -16.91
N LYS A 18 33.57 -72.71 -15.89
CA LYS A 18 33.25 -72.39 -14.49
C LYS A 18 33.86 -71.07 -14.02
N ALA A 19 35.10 -70.77 -14.43
CA ALA A 19 35.73 -69.49 -14.11
C ALA A 19 35.00 -68.31 -14.77
N ALA A 20 34.60 -68.46 -16.04
CA ALA A 20 33.83 -67.44 -16.75
C ALA A 20 32.41 -67.24 -16.18
N GLU A 21 31.74 -68.33 -15.78
CA GLU A 21 30.44 -68.25 -15.10
C GLU A 21 30.54 -67.53 -13.76
N ALA A 22 31.57 -67.82 -12.96
CA ALA A 22 31.80 -67.15 -11.67
C ALA A 22 32.09 -65.64 -11.86
N GLU A 23 32.93 -65.28 -12.82
CA GLU A 23 33.23 -63.86 -13.12
C GLU A 23 32.00 -63.12 -13.66
N ALA A 24 31.19 -63.77 -14.50
CA ALA A 24 29.94 -63.22 -14.99
C ALA A 24 28.93 -62.98 -13.85
N GLU A 25 28.79 -63.93 -12.92
CA GLU A 25 27.95 -63.76 -11.74
C GLU A 25 28.42 -62.59 -10.86
N GLU A 26 29.73 -62.45 -10.66
CA GLU A 26 30.31 -61.34 -9.89
C GLU A 26 30.05 -59.98 -10.56
N ILE A 27 30.23 -59.89 -11.88
CA ILE A 27 29.93 -58.68 -12.66
C ILE A 27 28.45 -58.32 -12.57
N VAL A 28 27.54 -59.29 -12.71
CA VAL A 28 26.09 -59.06 -12.63
C VAL A 28 25.69 -58.64 -11.22
N ALA A 29 26.26 -59.27 -10.18
CA ALA A 29 26.02 -58.89 -8.79
C ALA A 29 26.50 -57.46 -8.51
N ALA A 30 27.70 -57.09 -8.95
CA ALA A 30 28.24 -55.75 -8.82
C ALA A 30 27.41 -54.71 -9.58
N ALA A 31 26.96 -55.02 -10.80
CA ALA A 31 26.10 -54.15 -11.60
C ALA A 31 24.74 -53.93 -10.92
N ARG A 32 24.11 -54.98 -10.39
CA ARG A 32 22.85 -54.88 -9.64
C ARG A 32 23.00 -54.04 -8.37
N SER A 33 24.10 -54.23 -7.64
CA SER A 33 24.40 -53.43 -6.44
C SER A 33 24.56 -51.95 -6.77
N ARG A 34 25.34 -51.61 -7.80
CA ARG A 34 25.51 -50.22 -8.26
C ARG A 34 24.20 -49.61 -8.75
N ALA A 35 23.40 -50.35 -9.51
CA ALA A 35 22.08 -49.89 -9.95
C ALA A 35 21.17 -49.57 -8.76
N GLY A 36 21.13 -50.46 -7.76
CA GLY A 36 20.36 -50.22 -6.53
C GLY A 36 20.84 -49.00 -5.74
N ALA A 37 22.16 -48.77 -5.69
CA ALA A 37 22.73 -47.58 -5.05
C ALA A 37 22.33 -46.29 -5.79
N ILE A 38 22.41 -46.26 -7.12
CA ILE A 38 22.02 -45.11 -7.94
C ILE A 38 20.53 -44.79 -7.75
N VAL A 39 19.66 -45.80 -7.75
CA VAL A 39 18.22 -45.59 -7.55
C VAL A 39 17.94 -45.02 -6.16
N ARG A 40 18.56 -45.56 -5.11
CA ARG A 40 18.40 -45.04 -3.75
C ARG A 40 18.88 -43.60 -3.62
N GLU A 41 20.04 -43.29 -4.18
CA GLU A 41 20.58 -41.93 -4.16
C GLU A 41 19.67 -40.95 -4.92
N ALA A 42 19.15 -41.34 -6.09
CA ALA A 42 18.20 -40.54 -6.84
C ALA A 42 16.89 -40.31 -6.07
N GLU A 43 16.37 -41.33 -5.40
CA GLU A 43 15.18 -41.21 -4.55
C GLU A 43 15.42 -40.31 -3.33
N ASP A 44 16.58 -40.40 -2.67
CA ASP A 44 16.95 -39.54 -1.56
C ASP A 44 17.07 -38.07 -1.99
N GLN A 45 17.71 -37.83 -3.14
CA GLN A 45 17.81 -36.50 -3.73
C GLN A 45 16.43 -35.94 -4.11
N ALA A 46 15.55 -36.77 -4.69
CA ALA A 46 14.19 -36.36 -5.02
C ALA A 46 13.37 -36.00 -3.77
N ARG A 47 13.46 -36.82 -2.71
CA ARG A 47 12.82 -36.52 -1.41
C ARG A 47 13.34 -35.22 -0.81
N ALA A 48 14.66 -35.00 -0.83
CA ALA A 48 15.26 -33.78 -0.32
C ALA A 48 14.82 -32.54 -1.13
N LEU A 49 14.73 -32.65 -2.44
CA LEU A 49 14.27 -31.58 -3.32
C LEU A 49 12.81 -31.23 -3.06
N LEU A 50 11.94 -32.23 -2.92
CA LEU A 50 10.52 -32.01 -2.61
C LEU A 50 10.34 -31.34 -1.24
N ALA A 51 11.04 -31.83 -0.21
CA ALA A 51 10.98 -31.24 1.13
C ALA A 51 11.45 -29.78 1.12
N LYS A 52 12.51 -29.48 0.37
CA LYS A 52 12.98 -28.10 0.18
C LYS A 52 11.97 -27.24 -0.57
N ALA A 53 11.38 -27.74 -1.65
CA ALA A 53 10.38 -27.02 -2.43
C ALA A 53 9.12 -26.69 -1.60
N GLU A 54 8.67 -27.61 -0.74
CA GLU A 54 7.55 -27.38 0.18
C GLU A 54 7.87 -26.28 1.21
N GLU A 55 9.07 -26.29 1.78
CA GLU A 55 9.50 -25.27 2.72
C GLU A 55 9.64 -23.90 2.04
N ASP A 56 10.27 -23.85 0.87
CA ASP A 56 10.42 -22.63 0.08
C ASP A 56 9.03 -22.06 -0.30
N ALA A 57 8.06 -22.92 -0.65
CA ALA A 57 6.69 -22.50 -0.96
C ALA A 57 5.95 -21.93 0.26
N LYS A 58 6.12 -22.52 1.46
CA LYS A 58 5.57 -21.97 2.71
C LYS A 58 6.16 -20.61 3.03
N VAL A 59 7.49 -20.49 2.98
CA VAL A 59 8.21 -19.23 3.22
C VAL A 59 7.79 -18.16 2.21
N PHE A 60 7.67 -18.53 0.94
CA PHE A 60 7.19 -17.63 -0.11
C PHE A 60 5.78 -17.14 0.19
N THR A 61 4.87 -18.03 0.54
CA THR A 61 3.47 -17.69 0.85
C THR A 61 3.35 -16.72 2.02
N GLU A 62 4.07 -16.97 3.12
CA GLU A 62 4.07 -16.07 4.29
C GLU A 62 4.66 -14.69 3.96
N ARG A 63 5.74 -14.66 3.16
CA ARG A 63 6.31 -13.40 2.67
C ARG A 63 5.34 -12.65 1.78
N SER A 64 4.74 -13.32 0.79
CA SER A 64 3.75 -12.72 -0.12
C SER A 64 2.56 -12.15 0.64
N ARG A 65 2.05 -12.88 1.64
CA ARG A 65 0.97 -12.39 2.50
C ARG A 65 1.35 -11.10 3.22
N THR A 66 2.55 -11.06 3.82
CA THR A 66 3.06 -9.88 4.50
C THR A 66 3.21 -8.69 3.55
N THR A 67 3.76 -8.92 2.35
CA THR A 67 3.91 -7.90 1.32
C THR A 67 2.56 -7.36 0.85
N LEU A 68 1.54 -8.21 0.67
CA LEU A 68 0.20 -7.76 0.31
C LEU A 68 -0.44 -6.89 1.39
N VAL A 69 -0.27 -7.24 2.67
CA VAL A 69 -0.75 -6.42 3.79
C VAL A 69 -0.08 -5.06 3.82
N GLN A 70 1.24 -5.01 3.58
CA GLN A 70 1.98 -3.75 3.48
C GLN A 70 1.50 -2.91 2.30
N ALA A 71 1.39 -3.48 1.10
CA ALA A 71 0.90 -2.77 -0.08
C ALA A 71 -0.53 -2.23 0.11
N ALA A 72 -1.41 -2.98 0.79
CA ALA A 72 -2.75 -2.52 1.12
C ALA A 72 -2.73 -1.32 2.08
N ARG A 73 -1.84 -1.35 3.09
CA ARG A 73 -1.66 -0.23 4.02
C ARG A 73 -1.11 1.00 3.31
N ASP A 74 -0.11 0.83 2.45
CA ASP A 74 0.51 1.93 1.70
C ASP A 74 -0.49 2.59 0.75
N LEU A 75 -1.32 1.78 0.08
CA LEU A 75 -2.42 2.29 -0.75
C LEU A 75 -3.39 3.14 0.09
N LEU A 76 -3.78 2.66 1.27
CA LEU A 76 -4.71 3.39 2.14
C LEU A 76 -4.12 4.73 2.63
N LEU A 77 -2.84 4.73 3.01
CA LEU A 77 -2.14 5.95 3.42
C LEU A 77 -2.04 6.95 2.26
N SER A 78 -1.68 6.48 1.07
CA SER A 78 -1.58 7.31 -0.14
C SER A 78 -2.91 7.97 -0.48
N VAL A 79 -4.01 7.22 -0.43
CA VAL A 79 -5.36 7.76 -0.67
C VAL A 79 -5.72 8.77 0.42
N SER A 80 -5.49 8.45 1.70
CA SER A 80 -5.81 9.35 2.81
C SER A 80 -5.07 10.69 2.68
N GLN A 81 -3.77 10.64 2.39
CA GLN A 81 -2.96 11.84 2.14
C GLN A 81 -3.45 12.62 0.91
N GLY A 82 -3.83 11.92 -0.16
CA GLY A 82 -4.40 12.55 -1.34
C GLY A 82 -5.68 13.34 -1.04
N VAL A 83 -6.59 12.76 -0.25
CA VAL A 83 -7.83 13.46 0.16
C VAL A 83 -7.51 14.65 1.06
N GLU A 84 -6.60 14.51 2.03
CA GLU A 84 -6.16 15.62 2.88
C GLU A 84 -5.57 16.78 2.07
N ASN A 85 -4.78 16.47 1.03
CA ASN A 85 -4.17 17.49 0.18
C ASN A 85 -5.23 18.24 -0.64
N ILE A 86 -6.13 17.51 -1.32
CA ILE A 86 -7.23 18.11 -2.09
C ILE A 86 -8.07 19.01 -1.19
N MET A 87 -8.36 18.55 0.02
CA MET A 87 -9.17 19.28 0.98
C MET A 87 -8.45 20.54 1.49
N SER A 88 -7.15 20.45 1.77
CA SER A 88 -6.33 21.61 2.17
C SER A 88 -6.24 22.65 1.05
N GLU A 89 -6.10 22.22 -0.21
CA GLU A 89 -6.11 23.09 -1.38
C GLU A 89 -7.46 23.81 -1.55
N LEU A 90 -8.57 23.09 -1.41
CA LEU A 90 -9.92 23.68 -1.47
C LEU A 90 -10.15 24.70 -0.35
N VAL A 91 -9.68 24.41 0.86
CA VAL A 91 -9.79 25.32 2.00
C VAL A 91 -8.92 26.56 1.77
N ALA A 92 -7.71 26.40 1.22
CA ALA A 92 -6.84 27.52 0.89
C ALA A 92 -7.45 28.42 -0.19
N GLU A 93 -8.03 27.83 -1.24
CA GLU A 93 -8.73 28.56 -2.29
C GLU A 93 -9.96 29.30 -1.74
N ALA A 94 -10.78 28.63 -0.92
CA ALA A 94 -11.91 29.26 -0.25
C ALA A 94 -11.49 30.40 0.69
N ALA A 95 -10.39 30.23 1.44
CA ALA A 95 -9.85 31.29 2.30
C ALA A 95 -9.36 32.48 1.49
N ARG A 96 -8.68 32.23 0.36
CA ARG A 96 -8.20 33.24 -0.59
C ARG A 96 -9.34 34.07 -1.17
N GLU A 97 -10.43 33.42 -1.58
CA GLU A 97 -11.62 34.07 -2.09
C GLU A 97 -12.37 34.86 -1.00
N ALA A 98 -12.48 34.29 0.21
CA ALA A 98 -13.19 34.90 1.32
C ALA A 98 -12.45 36.10 1.93
N LEU A 99 -11.11 36.12 1.89
CA LEU A 99 -10.26 37.22 2.39
C LEU A 99 -10.04 38.31 1.34
N ASP A 100 -11.12 38.72 0.67
CA ASP A 100 -11.12 39.89 -0.19
C ASP A 100 -11.00 41.20 0.62
N THR A 101 -10.80 42.31 -0.09
CA THR A 101 -10.55 43.61 0.55
C THR A 101 -11.71 44.06 1.43
N ASP A 102 -12.95 43.77 1.07
CA ASP A 102 -14.12 44.17 1.85
C ASP A 102 -14.33 43.30 3.10
N CYS A 103 -14.03 42.01 3.01
CA CYS A 103 -13.96 41.12 4.16
C CYS A 103 -12.91 41.60 5.15
N VAL A 104 -11.70 41.91 4.68
CA VAL A 104 -10.62 42.47 5.52
C VAL A 104 -11.04 43.78 6.19
N LYS A 105 -11.68 44.72 5.46
CA LYS A 105 -12.25 45.95 6.04
C LYS A 105 -13.26 45.66 7.14
N ARG A 106 -14.15 44.68 6.95
CA ARG A 106 -15.16 44.29 7.97
C ARG A 106 -14.50 43.65 9.19
N MET A 107 -13.53 42.75 8.99
CA MET A 107 -12.78 42.11 10.07
C MET A 107 -12.05 43.16 10.93
N LEU A 108 -11.36 44.09 10.28
CA LEU A 108 -10.63 45.16 10.97
C LEU A 108 -11.56 46.15 11.69
N ARG A 109 -12.74 46.44 11.13
CA ARG A 109 -13.77 47.23 11.83
C ARG A 109 -14.26 46.51 13.09
N ASN A 110 -14.63 45.23 12.98
CA ASN A 110 -15.07 44.44 14.13
C ASN A 110 -13.98 44.36 15.20
N LEU A 111 -12.72 44.26 14.79
CA LEU A 111 -11.60 44.22 15.73
C LEU A 111 -11.42 45.55 16.48
N THR A 112 -11.52 46.69 15.78
CA THR A 112 -11.45 48.02 16.43
C THR A 112 -12.68 48.33 17.31
N GLU A 113 -13.81 47.67 17.07
CA GLU A 113 -15.04 47.83 17.86
C GLU A 113 -15.10 46.93 19.09
N ASN A 114 -14.53 45.73 19.03
CA ASN A 114 -14.62 44.71 20.09
C ASN A 114 -13.34 44.53 20.91
N CYS A 115 -12.18 44.97 20.40
CA CYS A 115 -11.03 45.13 21.27
C CYS A 115 -11.22 46.42 22.05
N ASP A 116 -11.41 46.31 23.37
CA ASP A 116 -11.18 47.41 24.29
C ASP A 116 -9.74 47.86 24.10
N LEU A 117 -9.52 48.83 23.22
CA LEU A 117 -8.27 49.55 23.04
C LEU A 117 -8.06 50.35 24.33
N VAL A 118 -7.62 49.64 25.37
CA VAL A 118 -7.46 50.12 26.75
C VAL A 118 -6.78 51.48 26.70
N GLU A 119 -7.55 52.52 27.02
CA GLU A 119 -7.17 53.90 27.31
C GLU A 119 -5.76 54.28 26.83
N GLY A 120 -5.55 54.25 25.51
CA GLY A 120 -4.38 54.81 24.85
C GLY A 120 -3.00 54.22 25.21
N LYS A 121 -2.92 52.93 25.58
CA LYS A 121 -1.62 52.24 25.83
C LYS A 121 -1.21 51.21 24.77
N VAL A 122 -2.04 50.93 23.78
CA VAL A 122 -1.76 49.87 22.80
C VAL A 122 -1.52 50.50 21.44
N ASP A 123 -0.24 50.62 21.07
CA ASP A 123 0.17 50.87 19.69
C ASP A 123 0.09 49.54 18.94
N MET A 124 -0.76 49.47 17.92
CA MET A 124 -1.03 48.28 17.13
C MET A 124 -0.45 48.46 15.73
N SER A 125 0.29 47.47 15.22
CA SER A 125 0.66 47.47 13.81
C SER A 125 -0.10 46.38 13.05
N VAL A 126 -0.66 46.74 11.91
CA VAL A 126 -1.38 45.83 11.02
C VAL A 126 -0.53 45.65 9.77
N LEU A 127 -0.24 44.39 9.42
CA LEU A 127 0.50 44.04 8.21
C LEU A 127 -0.46 43.47 7.18
N VAL A 128 -0.41 43.98 5.96
CA VAL A 128 -1.31 43.59 4.86
C VAL A 128 -0.53 43.35 3.57
N SER A 129 -1.19 42.78 2.57
CA SER A 129 -0.59 42.64 1.25
C SER A 129 -0.37 43.99 0.57
N PRO A 130 0.69 44.15 -0.24
CA PRO A 130 0.97 45.41 -0.94
C PRO A 130 -0.16 45.83 -1.90
N GLU A 131 -0.91 44.86 -2.42
CA GLU A 131 -2.03 45.09 -3.34
C GLU A 131 -3.21 45.76 -2.63
N GLN A 132 -3.47 45.40 -1.37
CA GLN A 132 -4.60 45.91 -0.59
C GLN A 132 -4.25 47.16 0.23
N GLU A 133 -2.95 47.44 0.42
CA GLU A 133 -2.44 48.53 1.27
C GLU A 133 -3.15 49.86 0.99
N LYS A 134 -3.14 50.35 -0.26
CA LYS A 134 -3.67 51.69 -0.60
C LYS A 134 -5.15 51.83 -0.26
N GLU A 135 -5.94 50.81 -0.56
CA GLU A 135 -7.39 50.82 -0.34
C GLU A 135 -7.72 50.74 1.15
N LEU A 136 -6.95 49.93 1.90
CA LEU A 136 -7.07 49.81 3.35
C LEU A 136 -6.59 51.08 4.06
N VAL A 137 -5.51 51.73 3.63
CA VAL A 137 -5.07 53.04 4.16
C VAL A 137 -6.18 54.07 4.03
N HIS A 138 -6.81 54.18 2.86
CA HIS A 138 -7.91 55.12 2.67
C HIS A 138 -9.11 54.79 3.56
N PHE A 139 -9.50 53.51 3.65
CA PHE A 139 -10.56 53.06 4.54
C PHE A 139 -10.28 53.40 6.00
N PHE A 140 -9.06 53.13 6.49
CA PHE A 140 -8.66 53.49 7.85
C PHE A 140 -8.59 54.99 8.07
N ALA A 141 -8.13 55.78 7.11
CA ALA A 141 -8.13 57.24 7.23
C ALA A 141 -9.54 57.78 7.45
N GLU A 142 -10.55 57.22 6.77
CA GLU A 142 -11.96 57.56 6.98
C GLU A 142 -12.51 57.03 8.32
N LEU A 143 -12.13 55.81 8.72
CA LEU A 143 -12.51 55.23 10.01
C LEU A 143 -11.88 55.98 11.20
N TYR A 144 -10.65 56.47 11.02
CA TYR A 144 -9.87 57.28 11.95
C TYR A 144 -10.45 58.68 12.13
N LYS A 145 -10.96 59.29 11.05
CA LYS A 145 -11.73 60.55 11.14
C LYS A 145 -13.02 60.38 11.95
N GLN A 146 -13.62 59.20 11.93
CA GLN A 146 -14.84 58.88 12.67
C GLN A 146 -14.58 58.46 14.13
N ARG A 147 -13.38 57.96 14.45
CA ARG A 147 -12.98 57.45 15.78
C ARG A 147 -11.68 58.13 16.23
N LEU A 148 -11.76 59.37 16.70
CA LEU A 148 -10.62 60.07 17.31
C LEU A 148 -10.15 59.33 18.57
N ALA A 149 -9.13 58.45 18.46
CA ALA A 149 -8.00 58.30 19.39
C ALA A 149 -7.16 57.02 19.12
N LYS A 150 -5.92 57.24 18.62
CA LYS A 150 -4.66 56.51 18.91
C LYS A 150 -4.35 55.14 18.26
N GLY A 151 -3.11 55.02 17.78
CA GLY A 151 -2.25 53.84 17.97
C GLY A 151 -2.01 52.89 16.79
N ILE A 152 -2.82 52.93 15.72
CA ILE A 152 -2.74 51.93 14.65
C ILE A 152 -1.82 52.39 13.52
N GLU A 153 -0.76 51.62 13.25
CA GLU A 153 0.13 51.78 12.10
C GLU A 153 -0.10 50.66 11.08
N LEU A 154 -0.30 51.01 9.80
CA LEU A 154 -0.41 50.02 8.74
C LEU A 154 0.92 49.89 8.01
N HIS A 155 1.39 48.66 7.80
CA HIS A 155 2.62 48.37 7.09
C HIS A 155 2.34 47.34 5.99
N ALA A 156 2.80 47.59 4.76
CA ALA A 156 2.81 46.53 3.75
C ALA A 156 3.92 45.52 4.02
N SER A 157 3.60 44.24 3.83
CA SER A 157 4.56 43.14 3.91
C SER A 157 4.52 42.31 2.63
N GLY A 158 5.68 42.04 2.04
CA GLY A 158 5.78 41.15 0.88
C GLY A 158 5.51 39.68 1.20
N ASP A 159 5.52 39.32 2.48
CA ASP A 159 5.27 37.94 2.95
C ASP A 159 3.77 37.63 3.10
N ILE A 160 2.90 38.63 2.92
CA ILE A 160 1.45 38.48 3.03
C ILE A 160 0.84 38.68 1.66
N LEU A 161 0.24 37.63 1.11
CA LEU A 161 -0.49 37.69 -0.15
C LEU A 161 -1.94 38.13 0.08
N ARG A 162 -2.62 37.56 1.08
CA ARG A 162 -3.99 37.92 1.48
C ARG A 162 -4.22 37.84 2.99
N GLY A 163 -5.18 38.61 3.47
CA GLY A 163 -5.48 38.75 4.89
C GLY A 163 -4.57 39.76 5.58
N PHE A 164 -4.35 39.59 6.89
CA PHE A 164 -3.52 40.52 7.65
C PHE A 164 -2.93 39.90 8.93
N ARG A 165 -1.88 40.51 9.46
CA ARG A 165 -1.34 40.22 10.80
C ARG A 165 -1.47 41.43 11.71
N ILE A 166 -1.68 41.18 13.00
CA ILE A 166 -1.68 42.22 14.03
C ILE A 166 -0.52 41.98 14.98
N ALA A 167 0.28 43.01 15.22
CA ALA A 167 1.27 43.04 16.27
C ALA A 167 0.95 44.13 17.30
N TYR A 168 1.32 43.88 18.55
CA TYR A 168 1.27 44.87 19.63
C TYR A 168 2.69 45.39 19.90
N LYS A 169 2.88 46.71 19.94
CA LYS A 169 4.20 47.26 20.30
C LYS A 169 4.54 46.82 21.73
N ASN A 170 5.71 46.19 21.89
CA ASN A 170 6.28 45.61 23.11
C ASN A 170 5.84 44.18 23.47
N GLU A 171 5.06 43.50 22.62
CA GLU A 171 4.78 42.07 22.78
C GLU A 171 5.28 41.29 21.55
N ALA A 172 5.89 40.12 21.78
CA ALA A 172 6.32 39.22 20.71
C ALA A 172 5.18 38.33 20.17
N VAL A 173 3.94 38.68 20.47
CA VAL A 173 2.74 37.94 20.10
C VAL A 173 2.08 38.63 18.91
N PHE A 174 1.80 37.85 17.89
CA PHE A 174 1.12 38.29 16.69
C PHE A 174 -0.18 37.50 16.54
N LEU A 175 -1.25 38.19 16.14
CA LEU A 175 -2.46 37.53 15.66
C LEU A 175 -2.37 37.39 14.15
N ASP A 176 -2.45 36.17 13.66
CA ASP A 176 -2.30 35.86 12.24
C ASP A 176 -3.67 35.55 11.62
N PHE A 177 -4.08 36.39 10.67
CA PHE A 177 -5.30 36.24 9.88
C PHE A 177 -4.97 36.20 8.38
N THR A 178 -3.78 35.72 8.00
CA THR A 178 -3.45 35.50 6.58
C THR A 178 -4.21 34.30 6.00
N GLU A 179 -4.27 34.21 4.67
CA GLU A 179 -4.93 33.08 3.99
C GLU A 179 -4.37 31.73 4.44
N GLU A 180 -3.06 31.64 4.66
CA GLU A 180 -2.39 30.42 5.09
C GLU A 180 -2.78 30.04 6.52
N ALA A 181 -2.81 31.02 7.44
CA ALA A 181 -3.17 30.79 8.84
C ALA A 181 -4.64 30.36 8.98
N VAL A 182 -5.54 30.99 8.24
CA VAL A 182 -6.97 30.62 8.20
C VAL A 182 -7.13 29.23 7.57
N ALA A 183 -6.44 28.96 6.46
CA ALA A 183 -6.53 27.67 5.78
C ALA A 183 -6.04 26.52 6.68
N GLU A 184 -4.93 26.71 7.39
CA GLU A 184 -4.40 25.72 8.31
C GLU A 184 -5.33 25.51 9.51
N ALA A 185 -5.86 26.57 10.12
CA ALA A 185 -6.81 26.46 11.22
C ALA A 185 -8.07 25.68 10.82
N MET A 186 -8.62 25.97 9.63
CA MET A 186 -9.78 25.27 9.07
C MET A 186 -9.45 23.82 8.71
N SER A 187 -8.28 23.57 8.10
CA SER A 187 -7.83 22.22 7.77
C SER A 187 -7.65 21.38 9.03
N SER A 188 -7.00 21.92 10.06
CA SER A 188 -6.83 21.29 11.38
C SER A 188 -8.17 20.96 12.04
N LEU A 189 -9.16 21.85 11.96
CA LEU A 189 -10.50 21.60 12.48
C LEU A 189 -11.22 20.45 11.75
N LEU A 190 -11.04 20.36 10.43
CA LEU A 190 -11.77 19.41 9.59
C LEU A 190 -11.07 18.04 9.46
N ARG A 191 -9.74 17.97 9.69
CA ARG A 191 -8.94 16.74 9.67
C ARG A 191 -9.56 15.59 10.50
N PRO A 192 -9.96 15.78 11.78
CA PRO A 192 -10.59 14.72 12.57
C PRO A 192 -11.89 14.19 11.96
N HIS A 193 -12.76 15.07 11.44
CA HIS A 193 -14.01 14.67 10.82
C HIS A 193 -13.80 13.91 9.51
N LEU A 194 -12.78 14.29 8.75
CA LEU A 194 -12.38 13.59 7.53
C LEU A 194 -11.87 12.18 7.85
N ALA A 195 -11.04 12.04 8.89
CA ALA A 195 -10.55 10.76 9.36
C ALA A 195 -11.70 9.84 9.84
N GLU A 196 -12.73 10.40 10.47
CA GLU A 196 -13.95 9.67 10.82
C GLU A 196 -14.70 9.18 9.56
N ILE A 197 -14.87 10.02 8.55
CA ILE A 197 -15.57 9.64 7.30
C ILE A 197 -14.81 8.53 6.57
N VAL A 198 -13.49 8.66 6.44
CA VAL A 198 -12.64 7.65 5.80
C VAL A 198 -12.66 6.34 6.58
N SER A 199 -12.55 6.38 7.91
CA SER A 199 -12.64 5.17 8.74
C SER A 199 -14.02 4.51 8.69
N HIS A 200 -15.11 5.29 8.69
CA HIS A 200 -16.46 4.76 8.50
C HIS A 200 -16.64 4.10 7.13
N ALA A 201 -16.14 4.71 6.05
CA ALA A 201 -16.18 4.11 4.71
C ALA A 201 -15.46 2.75 4.65
N LEU A 202 -14.39 2.56 5.44
CA LEU A 202 -13.70 1.28 5.56
C LEU A 202 -14.52 0.25 6.36
N THR A 203 -15.19 0.65 7.45
CA THR A 203 -16.05 -0.25 8.24
C THR A 203 -17.34 -0.68 7.52
N ILE A 204 -17.89 0.15 6.62
CA ILE A 204 -19.02 -0.23 5.76
C ILE A 204 -18.63 -1.44 4.88
N ARG A 205 -17.36 -1.56 4.49
CA ARG A 205 -16.86 -2.72 3.75
C ARG A 205 -16.84 -4.00 4.61
N GLU A 206 -16.52 -3.91 5.89
CA GLU A 206 -16.62 -5.06 6.82
C GLU A 206 -18.09 -5.47 7.04
N GLY A 207 -19.02 -4.52 7.06
CA GLY A 207 -20.46 -4.76 7.10
C GLY A 207 -20.99 -5.46 5.84
N VAL A 208 -20.54 -5.03 4.66
CA VAL A 208 -20.88 -5.66 3.36
C VAL A 208 -20.24 -7.05 3.22
N GLU A 209 -19.03 -7.26 3.76
CA GLU A 209 -18.35 -8.56 3.74
C GLU A 209 -18.97 -9.55 4.75
N LYS A 210 -19.38 -9.09 5.94
CA LYS A 210 -20.21 -9.87 6.87
C LYS A 210 -21.58 -10.18 6.29
N ALA A 211 -22.24 -9.23 5.63
CA ALA A 211 -23.51 -9.46 4.94
C ALA A 211 -23.36 -10.50 3.82
N ARG A 212 -22.27 -10.47 3.04
CA ARG A 212 -21.93 -11.51 2.05
C ARG A 212 -21.76 -12.89 2.66
N ARG A 213 -21.12 -13.00 3.83
CA ARG A 213 -21.00 -14.28 4.57
C ARG A 213 -22.33 -14.76 5.16
N THR A 214 -23.23 -13.85 5.50
CA THR A 214 -24.53 -14.19 6.10
C THR A 214 -25.58 -14.57 5.05
N ILE A 215 -25.46 -14.07 3.81
CA ILE A 215 -26.39 -14.33 2.69
C ILE A 215 -25.98 -15.58 1.88
N GLY A 216 -24.89 -16.27 2.25
CA GLY A 216 -24.56 -17.59 1.69
C GLY A 216 -24.31 -17.59 0.18
N PHE A 217 -23.59 -16.59 -0.34
CA PHE A 217 -23.10 -16.67 -1.71
C PHE A 217 -21.74 -17.38 -1.72
N ASP A 218 -21.79 -18.71 -1.67
CA ASP A 218 -20.61 -19.56 -1.75
C ASP A 218 -20.09 -19.59 -3.20
N ALA A 219 -19.31 -18.57 -3.56
CA ALA A 219 -18.58 -18.55 -4.83
C ALA A 219 -17.54 -19.69 -4.93
N GLY A 220 -17.23 -20.36 -3.80
CA GLY A 220 -16.36 -21.53 -3.77
C GLY A 220 -17.04 -22.81 -4.26
N GLU A 221 -18.33 -23.00 -3.95
CA GLU A 221 -19.05 -24.24 -4.33
C GLU A 221 -19.35 -24.29 -5.84
N ALA A 222 -19.61 -23.15 -6.48
CA ALA A 222 -19.81 -23.08 -7.93
C ALA A 222 -18.52 -23.38 -8.73
N ALA A 223 -17.35 -22.96 -8.23
CA ALA A 223 -16.07 -23.24 -8.88
C ALA A 223 -15.63 -24.70 -8.71
N ALA A 224 -15.85 -25.29 -7.53
CA ALA A 224 -15.58 -26.71 -7.30
C ALA A 224 -16.50 -27.62 -8.12
N LYS A 225 -17.79 -27.28 -8.25
CA LYS A 225 -18.76 -28.06 -9.02
C LYS A 225 -18.58 -27.91 -10.54
N ALA A 226 -18.07 -26.78 -11.01
CA ALA A 226 -17.70 -26.60 -12.42
C ALA A 226 -16.42 -27.38 -12.79
N ALA A 227 -15.45 -27.50 -11.87
CA ALA A 227 -14.25 -28.29 -12.08
C ALA A 227 -14.55 -29.81 -12.11
N ASP A 228 -15.45 -30.29 -11.24
CA ASP A 228 -15.82 -31.71 -11.16
C ASP A 228 -16.71 -32.16 -12.34
N ALA A 229 -17.56 -31.26 -12.85
CA ALA A 229 -18.35 -31.50 -14.06
C ALA A 229 -17.49 -31.58 -15.34
N ASN A 230 -16.40 -30.80 -15.42
CA ASN A 230 -15.53 -30.77 -16.60
C ASN A 230 -14.55 -31.96 -16.64
N ALA A 231 -14.11 -32.45 -15.48
CA ALA A 231 -13.31 -33.68 -15.39
C ALA A 231 -14.11 -34.95 -15.75
N SER A 232 -15.42 -34.95 -15.48
CA SER A 232 -16.31 -36.06 -15.85
C SER A 232 -16.60 -36.10 -17.36
N SER A 233 -16.69 -34.95 -18.05
CA SER A 233 -16.91 -34.90 -19.51
C SER A 233 -15.67 -35.23 -20.34
N GLU A 234 -14.46 -34.86 -19.90
CA GLU A 234 -13.21 -35.21 -20.61
C GLU A 234 -12.85 -36.70 -20.51
N SER A 235 -13.37 -37.41 -19.50
CA SER A 235 -13.15 -38.85 -19.34
C SER A 235 -14.07 -39.70 -20.23
N ALA A 236 -15.23 -39.15 -20.63
CA ALA A 236 -16.16 -39.81 -21.54
C ALA A 236 -15.77 -39.63 -23.02
N ASP A 237 -15.25 -38.46 -23.41
CA ASP A 237 -14.89 -38.15 -24.80
C ASP A 237 -13.61 -38.87 -25.27
N LYS A 238 -12.75 -39.27 -24.34
CA LYS A 238 -11.52 -40.04 -24.63
C LYS A 238 -11.74 -41.55 -24.78
N ALA A 239 -12.89 -42.07 -24.36
CA ALA A 239 -13.24 -43.47 -24.51
C ALA A 239 -13.88 -43.78 -25.88
N ASP A 240 -14.45 -42.78 -26.56
CA ASP A 240 -15.12 -42.97 -27.86
C ASP A 240 -14.13 -42.88 -29.05
N GLN A 241 -13.06 -42.09 -28.93
CA GLN A 241 -12.05 -41.91 -29.99
C GLN A 241 -10.99 -43.03 -30.09
N THR A 242 -11.02 -44.04 -29.23
CA THR A 242 -10.10 -45.20 -29.33
C THR A 242 -10.75 -46.46 -29.90
N GLY A 243 -12.03 -46.38 -30.31
CA GLY A 243 -12.79 -47.49 -30.89
C GLY A 243 -12.87 -47.53 -32.42
N GLU A 244 -12.43 -46.50 -33.15
CA GLU A 244 -12.72 -46.37 -34.59
C GLU A 244 -11.54 -46.65 -35.53
N ASP A 245 -10.38 -47.10 -35.04
CA ASP A 245 -9.19 -47.34 -35.89
C ASP A 245 -8.71 -48.81 -35.92
N THR A 246 -9.63 -49.76 -35.68
CA THR A 246 -9.38 -51.20 -35.97
C THR A 246 -10.61 -51.87 -36.59
N ALA A 247 -10.80 -51.65 -37.89
CA ALA A 247 -11.54 -52.55 -38.78
C ALA A 247 -11.01 -52.43 -40.22
#